data_AF-A0A7W9DFV3-F1
#
_entry.id   AF-A0A7W9DFV3-F1
#
_cell.length_a   1.000
_cell.length_b   1.000
_cell.length_c   1.000
_cell.angle_alpha   90.00
_cell.angle_beta   90.00
_cell.angle_gamma   90.00
#
_symmetry.space_group_name_H-M   'P 1'
#
loop_
_entity.id
_entity.type
_entity.pdbx_description
1 polymer ?
#
loop_
_entity_poly.entity_id
_entity_poly.type
_entity_poly.pdbx_seq_one_letter_code
_entity_poly.pdbx_strand_id
1 'polypeptide(L)'
;MTTLLAFTLGSANAGEVLLGAGDVLKISVYGNLDLGVETRVSEAGDITFPLIGQVNVMNLPVAEAEKKIANKLETGGFVKKPQVNIIVTLLQSQQVSVLGQVNRPGRYPVDGRRSLLDLLALAGGIGPDGGDTASLIRKRDGKTTTDVVDIVEMVRTSDLNRDFDLAANDVVFVERAPRIYIYGEVQRPGVIRLERSMTVLQALSAGGGLTQRGTERGIRIKRRGADGKLQIIDAQHDDLLKSDDVVYVKESWF
;
A
#
# COMPACT_ATOMS: atom_id res chain seq x y z
N MET A 1 -33.44 -46.67 -9.43
CA MET A 1 -32.36 -46.05 -8.63
C MET A 1 -32.14 -44.66 -9.15
N THR A 2 -32.78 -43.68 -8.52
CA THR A 2 -32.75 -42.27 -8.95
C THR A 2 -31.80 -41.55 -8.00
N THR A 3 -30.62 -41.19 -8.49
CA THR A 3 -29.53 -40.61 -7.69
C THR A 3 -29.84 -39.13 -7.45
N LEU A 4 -30.07 -38.77 -6.20
CA LEU A 4 -30.29 -37.40 -5.74
C LEU A 4 -28.92 -36.69 -5.64
N LEU A 5 -28.69 -35.70 -6.51
CA LEU A 5 -27.48 -34.88 -6.48
C LEU A 5 -27.64 -33.84 -5.35
N ALA A 6 -26.96 -34.06 -4.23
CA ALA A 6 -26.90 -33.09 -3.14
C ALA A 6 -25.99 -31.92 -3.53
N PHE A 7 -26.58 -30.76 -3.77
CA PHE A 7 -25.85 -29.49 -3.90
C PHE A 7 -25.39 -29.08 -2.50
N THR A 8 -24.10 -29.23 -2.21
CA THR A 8 -23.48 -28.61 -1.05
C THR A 8 -23.34 -27.12 -1.35
N LEU A 9 -24.17 -26.29 -0.70
CA LEU A 9 -23.96 -24.86 -0.62
C LEU A 9 -22.67 -24.61 0.15
N GLY A 10 -21.56 -24.42 -0.56
CA GLY A 10 -20.37 -23.82 0.01
C GLY A 10 -20.73 -22.39 0.40
N SER A 11 -20.81 -22.11 1.70
CA SER A 11 -20.88 -20.75 2.21
C SER A 11 -19.61 -20.03 1.75
N ALA A 12 -19.74 -19.21 0.72
CA ALA A 12 -18.74 -18.22 0.37
C ALA A 12 -18.62 -17.29 1.58
N ASN A 13 -17.57 -17.49 2.38
CA ASN A 13 -17.23 -16.56 3.44
C ASN A 13 -16.66 -15.32 2.76
N ALA A 14 -17.56 -14.44 2.32
CA ALA A 14 -17.21 -13.07 1.94
C ALA A 14 -16.45 -12.47 3.13
N GLY A 15 -15.35 -11.76 2.88
CA GLY A 15 -14.53 -11.20 3.95
C GLY A 15 -15.38 -10.30 4.85
N GLU A 16 -15.85 -10.85 5.97
CA GLU A 16 -16.69 -10.12 6.90
C GLU A 16 -15.83 -9.10 7.63
N VAL A 17 -16.28 -7.84 7.61
CA VAL A 17 -15.60 -6.76 8.30
C VAL A 17 -15.67 -7.03 9.80
N LEU A 18 -14.52 -7.41 10.37
CA LEU A 18 -14.34 -7.59 11.80
C LEU A 18 -14.22 -6.24 12.53
N LEU A 19 -14.90 -6.11 13.65
CA LEU A 19 -14.76 -4.95 14.52
C LEU A 19 -13.41 -4.97 15.24
N GLY A 20 -12.77 -3.82 15.36
CA GLY A 20 -11.51 -3.68 16.07
C GLY A 20 -11.37 -2.37 16.82
N ALA A 21 -10.26 -2.23 17.53
CA ALA A 21 -9.99 -1.06 18.37
C ALA A 21 -10.00 0.24 17.54
N GLY A 22 -10.63 1.28 18.09
CA GLY A 22 -10.76 2.60 17.46
C GLY A 22 -11.99 2.77 16.57
N ASP A 23 -12.68 1.69 16.19
CA ASP A 23 -13.89 1.78 15.38
C ASP A 23 -14.99 2.56 16.11
N VAL A 24 -15.74 3.37 15.36
CA VAL A 24 -16.88 4.13 15.89
C VAL A 24 -18.17 3.48 15.42
N LEU A 25 -18.99 3.08 16.37
CA LEU A 25 -20.20 2.31 16.16
C LEU A 25 -21.41 3.13 16.60
N LYS A 26 -22.43 3.18 15.74
CA LYS A 26 -23.76 3.66 16.09
C LYS A 26 -24.66 2.46 16.30
N ILE A 27 -25.11 2.27 17.53
CA ILE A 27 -25.89 1.11 17.94
C ILE A 27 -27.31 1.58 18.22
N SER A 28 -28.27 0.84 17.70
CA SER A 28 -29.70 1.12 17.85
C SER A 28 -30.46 -0.13 18.23
N VAL A 29 -31.46 0.01 19.10
CA VAL A 29 -32.35 -1.07 19.50
C VAL A 29 -33.75 -0.73 19.04
N TYR A 30 -34.34 -1.57 18.18
CA TYR A 30 -35.67 -1.32 17.66
C TYR A 30 -36.70 -1.22 18.78
N GLY A 31 -37.59 -0.24 18.68
CA GLY A 31 -38.62 0.05 19.70
C GLY A 31 -38.10 0.68 21.00
N ASN A 32 -36.79 0.86 21.15
CA ASN A 32 -36.17 1.40 22.37
C ASN A 32 -35.14 2.49 21.99
N LEU A 33 -35.63 3.66 21.58
CA LEU A 33 -34.78 4.76 21.10
C LEU A 33 -33.80 5.27 22.17
N ASP A 34 -34.18 5.17 23.45
CA ASP A 34 -33.36 5.61 24.59
C ASP A 34 -32.10 4.76 24.79
N LEU A 35 -32.05 3.56 24.19
CA LEU A 35 -30.87 2.69 24.22
C LEU A 35 -29.92 2.93 23.04
N GLY A 36 -30.24 3.86 22.14
CA GLY A 36 -29.39 4.22 21.02
C GLY A 36 -28.14 4.98 21.48
N VAL A 37 -26.95 4.49 21.13
CA VAL A 37 -25.68 5.13 21.50
C VAL A 37 -24.70 5.14 20.34
N GLU A 38 -23.87 6.17 20.28
CA GLU A 38 -22.68 6.22 19.45
C GLU A 38 -21.47 6.05 20.36
N THR A 39 -20.67 5.01 20.11
CA THR A 39 -19.58 4.60 21.01
C THR A 39 -18.35 4.17 20.22
N ARG A 40 -17.19 4.25 20.84
CA ARG A 40 -15.91 3.83 20.25
C ARG A 40 -15.47 2.52 20.88
N VAL A 41 -14.97 1.59 20.06
CA VAL A 41 -14.32 0.37 20.53
C VAL A 41 -12.99 0.75 21.21
N SER A 42 -12.86 0.40 22.48
CA SER A 42 -11.64 0.68 23.26
C SER A 42 -10.44 -0.12 22.74
N GLU A 43 -9.23 0.21 23.20
CA GLU A 43 -8.01 -0.57 22.90
C GLU A 43 -8.10 -2.01 23.39
N ALA A 44 -8.84 -2.25 24.48
CA ALA A 44 -9.14 -3.59 25.00
C ALA A 44 -10.18 -4.35 24.17
N GLY A 45 -10.84 -3.68 23.22
CA GLY A 45 -11.84 -4.30 22.35
C GLY A 45 -13.28 -4.21 22.85
N ASP A 46 -13.53 -3.38 23.86
CA ASP A 46 -14.83 -3.26 24.50
C ASP A 46 -15.56 -1.99 24.07
N ILE A 47 -16.88 -2.08 24.01
CA ILE A 47 -17.78 -0.93 23.96
C ILE A 47 -18.50 -0.79 25.29
N THR A 48 -18.90 0.43 25.63
CA THR A 48 -19.83 0.67 26.75
C THR A 48 -21.24 0.83 26.19
N PHE A 49 -22.18 0.04 26.71
CA PHE A 49 -23.58 0.06 26.31
C PHE A 49 -24.50 0.21 27.53
N PRO A 50 -25.60 0.98 27.44
CA PRO A 50 -26.55 1.15 28.55
C PRO A 50 -27.07 -0.19 29.09
N LEU A 51 -27.28 -0.25 30.41
CA LEU A 51 -27.82 -1.40 31.17
C LEU A 51 -26.92 -2.64 31.25
N ILE A 52 -26.14 -2.94 30.22
CA ILE A 52 -25.29 -4.15 30.16
C ILE A 52 -23.78 -3.85 30.34
N GLY A 53 -23.41 -2.57 30.47
CA GLY A 53 -22.05 -2.14 30.75
C GLY A 53 -21.09 -2.42 29.59
N GLN A 54 -19.92 -2.99 29.91
CA GLN A 54 -18.90 -3.30 28.92
C GLN A 54 -19.24 -4.57 28.13
N VAL A 55 -19.11 -4.49 26.81
CA VAL A 55 -19.31 -5.61 25.88
C VAL A 55 -18.10 -5.70 24.96
N ASN A 56 -17.40 -6.83 25.03
CA ASN A 56 -16.29 -7.10 24.12
C ASN A 56 -16.81 -7.40 22.70
N VAL A 57 -16.34 -6.64 21.72
CA VAL A 57 -16.73 -6.78 20.30
C VAL A 57 -15.53 -6.99 19.37
N MET A 58 -14.32 -7.06 19.93
CA MET A 58 -13.10 -7.24 19.15
C MET A 58 -13.09 -8.55 18.35
N ASN A 59 -12.66 -8.45 17.11
CA ASN A 59 -12.61 -9.52 16.12
C ASN A 59 -13.96 -10.20 15.83
N LEU A 60 -15.08 -9.60 16.25
CA LEU A 60 -16.40 -10.11 15.91
C LEU A 60 -16.87 -9.49 14.59
N PRO A 61 -17.50 -10.27 13.71
CA PRO A 61 -18.36 -9.73 12.68
C PRO A 61 -19.48 -8.88 13.30
N VAL A 62 -19.93 -7.86 12.58
CA VAL A 62 -21.00 -6.94 13.06
C VAL A 62 -22.25 -7.72 13.48
N ALA A 63 -22.66 -8.72 12.71
CA ALA A 63 -23.83 -9.55 13.00
C ALA A 63 -23.68 -10.37 14.28
N GLU A 64 -22.46 -10.79 14.64
CA GLU A 64 -22.22 -11.50 15.90
C GLU A 64 -22.20 -10.54 17.08
N ALA A 65 -21.65 -9.33 16.92
CA ALA A 65 -21.71 -8.29 17.92
C ALA A 65 -23.16 -7.87 18.22
N GLU A 66 -24.02 -7.75 17.21
CA GLU A 66 -25.46 -7.49 17.36
C GLU A 66 -26.14 -8.57 18.20
N LYS A 67 -25.93 -9.85 17.85
CA LYS A 67 -26.47 -10.99 18.62
C LYS A 67 -25.97 -10.99 20.06
N LYS A 68 -24.69 -10.66 20.28
CA LYS A 68 -24.09 -10.63 21.62
C LYS A 68 -24.72 -9.56 22.51
N ILE A 69 -24.98 -8.36 21.96
CA ILE A 69 -25.65 -7.28 22.68
C ILE A 69 -27.12 -7.64 22.94
N ALA A 70 -27.81 -8.17 21.94
CA ALA A 70 -29.20 -8.63 22.07
C ALA A 70 -29.35 -9.67 23.20
N ASN A 71 -28.49 -10.67 23.23
CA ASN A 71 -28.49 -11.70 24.27
C ASN A 71 -28.23 -11.13 25.67
N LYS A 72 -27.29 -10.17 25.82
CA LYS A 72 -27.03 -9.51 27.10
C LYS A 72 -28.21 -8.67 27.59
N LEU A 73 -28.92 -7.98 26.69
CA LEU A 73 -30.12 -7.21 27.03
C LEU A 73 -31.28 -8.11 27.47
N GLU A 74 -31.45 -9.25 26.81
CA GLU A 74 -32.52 -10.21 27.13
C GLU A 74 -32.24 -10.96 28.43
N THR A 75 -31.03 -11.49 28.61
CA THR A 75 -30.62 -12.21 29.83
C THR A 75 -30.60 -11.31 31.07
N GLY A 76 -30.29 -10.02 30.92
CA GLY A 76 -30.40 -9.03 31.98
C GLY A 76 -31.84 -8.63 32.34
N GLY A 77 -32.84 -9.11 31.60
CA GLY A 77 -34.25 -8.78 31.83
C GLY A 77 -34.64 -7.36 31.44
N PHE A 78 -33.81 -6.65 30.67
CA PHE A 78 -34.01 -5.25 30.33
C PHE A 78 -34.93 -5.07 29.13
N VAL A 79 -34.81 -5.94 28.12
CA VAL A 79 -35.60 -5.86 26.88
C VAL A 79 -36.02 -7.26 26.45
N LYS A 80 -37.29 -7.45 26.09
CA LYS A 80 -37.82 -8.73 25.60
C LYS A 80 -37.64 -8.83 24.09
N LYS A 81 -36.98 -9.87 23.59
CA LYS A 81 -36.67 -10.07 22.16
C LYS A 81 -36.05 -8.83 21.47
N PRO A 82 -34.95 -8.27 21.99
CA PRO A 82 -34.33 -7.08 21.43
C PRO A 82 -33.86 -7.31 19.98
N GLN A 83 -34.13 -6.34 19.10
CA GLN A 83 -33.55 -6.30 17.76
C GLN A 83 -32.50 -5.18 17.75
N VAL A 84 -31.24 -5.57 17.66
CA VAL A 84 -30.08 -4.66 17.70
C VAL A 84 -29.55 -4.48 16.30
N ASN A 85 -29.27 -3.24 15.91
CA ASN A 85 -28.63 -2.89 14.66
C ASN A 85 -27.41 -2.02 14.93
N ILE A 86 -26.26 -2.41 14.37
CA ILE A 86 -24.97 -1.72 14.51
C ILE A 86 -24.56 -1.17 13.14
N ILE A 87 -24.27 0.13 13.10
CA ILE A 87 -23.70 0.81 11.94
C ILE A 87 -22.27 1.24 12.28
N VAL A 88 -21.29 0.75 11.54
CA VAL A 88 -19.91 1.23 11.65
C VAL A 88 -19.83 2.59 10.97
N THR A 89 -19.69 3.65 11.77
CA THR A 89 -19.64 5.04 11.28
C THR A 89 -18.23 5.42 10.86
N LEU A 90 -17.21 4.88 11.53
CA LEU A 90 -15.81 5.07 11.16
C LEU A 90 -15.03 3.77 11.41
N LEU A 91 -14.39 3.27 10.35
CA LEU A 91 -13.52 2.09 10.40
C LEU A 91 -12.06 2.55 10.57
N GLN A 92 -11.56 2.48 11.80
CA GLN A 92 -10.18 2.82 12.14
C GLN A 92 -9.29 1.59 12.29
N SER A 93 -9.87 0.45 12.63
CA SER A 93 -9.15 -0.79 12.89
C SER A 93 -8.64 -1.47 11.62
N GLN A 94 -9.34 -1.28 10.50
CA GLN A 94 -9.02 -1.89 9.21
C GLN A 94 -8.54 -0.86 8.20
N GLN A 95 -7.30 -0.40 8.39
CA GLN A 95 -6.67 0.55 7.49
C GLN A 95 -5.34 0.03 6.97
N VAL A 96 -5.05 0.34 5.71
CA VAL A 96 -3.74 0.19 5.09
C VAL A 96 -3.10 1.57 5.00
N SER A 97 -1.81 1.64 5.28
CA SER A 97 -1.04 2.87 5.08
C SER A 97 -0.41 2.86 3.69
N VAL A 98 -0.73 3.83 2.85
CA VAL A 98 -0.07 4.04 1.56
C VAL A 98 0.83 5.27 1.69
N LEU A 99 2.13 5.05 1.56
CA LEU A 99 3.18 6.03 1.86
C LEU A 99 4.17 6.13 0.70
N GLY A 100 5.05 7.13 0.76
CA GLY A 100 6.08 7.35 -0.24
C GLY A 100 5.61 8.20 -1.42
N GLN A 101 6.13 7.92 -2.62
CA GLN A 101 5.91 8.72 -3.82
C GLN A 101 4.61 8.31 -4.56
N VAL A 102 3.48 8.53 -3.89
CA VAL A 102 2.13 8.42 -4.48
C VAL A 102 1.48 9.81 -4.56
N ASN A 103 0.44 9.97 -5.38
CA ASN A 103 -0.24 11.27 -5.52
C ASN A 103 -0.96 11.71 -4.24
N ARG A 104 -1.50 10.77 -3.46
CA ARG A 104 -2.20 11.03 -2.20
C ARG A 104 -1.74 10.04 -1.13
N PRO A 105 -0.64 10.31 -0.40
CA PRO A 105 -0.24 9.45 0.71
C PRO A 105 -1.25 9.57 1.86
N GLY A 106 -1.51 8.47 2.55
CA GLY A 106 -2.49 8.45 3.63
C GLY A 106 -2.86 7.06 4.11
N ARG A 107 -3.81 7.01 5.05
CA ARG A 107 -4.44 5.77 5.50
C ARG A 107 -5.75 5.58 4.75
N TYR A 108 -5.94 4.38 4.23
CA TYR A 108 -7.09 4.01 3.44
C TYR A 108 -7.83 2.86 4.12
N PRO A 109 -9.16 2.95 4.30
CA PRO A 109 -9.93 1.83 4.83
C PRO A 109 -9.85 0.65 3.86
N VAL A 110 -9.73 -0.55 4.42
CA VAL A 110 -9.85 -1.80 3.66
C VAL A 110 -11.19 -2.40 4.02
N ASP A 111 -12.21 -2.05 3.24
CA ASP A 111 -13.52 -2.68 3.28
C ASP A 111 -13.53 -3.92 2.38
N GLY A 112 -13.57 -5.11 2.97
CA GLY A 112 -13.54 -6.36 2.23
C GLY A 112 -12.17 -6.70 1.63
N ARG A 113 -12.14 -7.28 0.42
CA ARG A 113 -10.89 -7.61 -0.28
C ARG A 113 -10.48 -6.43 -1.14
N ARG A 114 -9.31 -5.85 -0.84
CA ARG A 114 -8.67 -4.82 -1.65
C ARG A 114 -7.28 -5.29 -2.04
N SER A 115 -6.94 -5.17 -3.31
CA SER A 115 -5.61 -5.51 -3.79
C SER A 115 -4.63 -4.35 -3.65
N LEU A 116 -3.35 -4.63 -3.91
CA LEU A 116 -2.29 -3.62 -3.95
C LEU A 116 -2.56 -2.57 -5.03
N LEU A 117 -2.97 -3.01 -6.22
CA LEU A 117 -3.31 -2.11 -7.32
C LEU A 117 -4.53 -1.23 -7.00
N ASP A 118 -5.56 -1.80 -6.36
CA ASP A 118 -6.73 -1.03 -5.93
C ASP A 118 -6.35 0.09 -4.97
N LEU A 119 -5.51 -0.20 -3.97
CA LEU A 119 -5.05 0.80 -2.99
C LEU A 119 -4.19 1.89 -3.64
N LEU A 120 -3.31 1.51 -4.58
CA LEU A 120 -2.54 2.48 -5.33
C LEU A 120 -3.44 3.37 -6.20
N ALA A 121 -4.48 2.82 -6.81
CA ALA A 121 -5.47 3.58 -7.57
C ALA A 121 -6.25 4.57 -6.69
N LEU A 122 -6.69 4.14 -5.50
CA LEU A 122 -7.33 5.02 -4.51
C LEU A 122 -6.40 6.15 -4.05
N ALA A 123 -5.10 5.87 -3.93
CA ALA A 123 -4.07 6.87 -3.66
C ALA A 123 -3.77 7.80 -4.86
N GLY A 124 -4.51 7.67 -5.96
CA GLY A 124 -4.36 8.46 -7.17
C GLY A 124 -3.22 8.00 -8.07
N GLY A 125 -2.68 6.80 -7.87
CA GLY A 125 -1.54 6.25 -8.58
C GLY A 125 -0.18 6.71 -8.03
N ILE A 126 0.87 6.17 -8.63
CA ILE A 126 2.26 6.55 -8.37
C ILE A 126 2.48 8.00 -8.81
N GLY A 127 3.16 8.79 -7.98
CA GLY A 127 3.45 10.19 -8.26
C GLY A 127 4.58 10.35 -9.30
N PRO A 128 4.80 11.57 -9.85
CA PRO A 128 5.81 11.80 -10.89
C PRO A 128 7.24 11.41 -10.50
N ASP A 129 7.57 11.56 -9.22
CA ASP A 129 8.88 11.19 -8.66
C ASP A 129 8.94 9.74 -8.15
N GLY A 130 7.86 8.97 -8.30
CA GLY A 130 7.77 7.61 -7.79
C GLY A 130 8.42 6.59 -8.70
N GLY A 131 9.07 5.60 -8.09
CA GLY A 131 9.67 4.49 -8.79
C GLY A 131 8.62 3.51 -9.32
N ASP A 132 9.10 2.53 -10.05
CA ASP A 132 8.23 1.53 -10.68
C ASP A 132 7.86 0.39 -9.72
N THR A 133 8.44 0.37 -8.53
CA THR A 133 8.26 -0.66 -7.52
C THR A 133 7.55 -0.12 -6.29
N ALA A 134 6.78 -0.99 -5.64
CA ALA A 134 6.18 -0.75 -4.33
C ALA A 134 6.63 -1.85 -3.36
N SER A 135 6.99 -1.45 -2.15
CA SER A 135 7.28 -2.36 -1.05
C SER A 135 6.02 -2.58 -0.24
N LEU A 136 5.54 -3.82 -0.20
CA LEU A 136 4.47 -4.25 0.68
C LEU A 136 5.07 -4.80 1.97
N ILE A 137 4.90 -4.06 3.06
CA ILE A 137 5.38 -4.42 4.39
C ILE A 137 4.19 -4.95 5.19
N ARG A 138 4.31 -6.19 5.67
CA ARG A 138 3.26 -6.89 6.41
C ARG A 138 3.78 -7.31 7.77
N LYS A 139 2.98 -7.09 8.81
CA LYS A 139 3.29 -7.53 10.17
C LYS A 139 2.26 -8.57 10.60
N ARG A 140 2.67 -9.84 10.62
CA ARG A 140 1.83 -10.98 11.02
C ARG A 140 2.58 -11.82 12.04
N ASP A 141 1.90 -12.21 13.13
CA ASP A 141 2.45 -13.05 14.20
C ASP A 141 3.79 -12.54 14.78
N GLY A 142 3.93 -11.22 14.90
CA GLY A 142 5.15 -10.58 15.39
C GLY A 142 6.32 -10.56 14.38
N LYS A 143 6.18 -11.20 13.22
CA LYS A 143 7.16 -11.17 12.13
C LYS A 143 6.81 -10.06 11.14
N THR A 144 7.83 -9.33 10.70
CA THR A 144 7.71 -8.35 9.61
C THR A 144 8.27 -8.96 8.33
N THR A 145 7.49 -8.94 7.26
CA THR A 145 7.90 -9.38 5.92
C THR A 145 7.76 -8.21 4.95
N THR A 146 8.72 -8.08 4.04
CA THR A 146 8.70 -7.05 2.99
C THR A 146 8.76 -7.73 1.63
N ASP A 147 7.75 -7.48 0.80
CA ASP A 147 7.66 -7.96 -0.57
C ASP A 147 7.81 -6.76 -1.52
N VAL A 148 8.85 -6.78 -2.37
CA VAL A 148 9.03 -5.75 -3.40
C VAL A 148 8.27 -6.16 -4.66
N VAL A 149 7.28 -5.37 -5.05
CA VAL A 149 6.43 -5.63 -6.22
C VAL A 149 6.79 -4.65 -7.32
N ASP A 150 7.09 -5.18 -8.50
CA ASP A 150 7.27 -4.39 -9.72
C ASP A 150 5.89 -4.10 -10.34
N ILE A 151 5.40 -2.88 -10.13
CA ILE A 151 4.04 -2.48 -10.52
C ILE A 151 3.96 -2.34 -12.04
N VAL A 152 4.99 -1.77 -12.66
CA VAL A 152 5.02 -1.53 -14.11
C VAL A 152 5.10 -2.85 -14.86
N GLU A 153 5.94 -3.78 -14.43
CA GLU A 153 6.04 -5.10 -15.05
C GLU A 153 4.74 -5.88 -14.90
N MET A 154 4.15 -5.91 -13.69
CA MET A 154 2.89 -6.59 -13.40
C MET A 154 1.75 -6.14 -14.33
N VAL A 155 1.59 -4.82 -14.52
CA VAL A 155 0.57 -4.27 -15.43
C VAL A 155 0.90 -4.59 -16.89
N ARG A 156 2.17 -4.49 -17.29
CA ARG A 156 2.59 -4.72 -18.69
C ARG A 156 2.44 -6.18 -19.12
N THR A 157 2.73 -7.13 -18.24
CA THR A 157 2.64 -8.56 -18.51
C THR A 157 1.26 -9.14 -18.21
N SER A 158 0.39 -8.37 -17.54
CA SER A 158 -0.89 -8.85 -16.99
C SER A 158 -0.72 -10.01 -15.99
N ASP A 159 0.45 -10.15 -15.38
CA ASP A 159 0.73 -11.17 -14.36
C ASP A 159 0.32 -10.68 -12.97
N LEU A 160 -0.96 -10.84 -12.64
CA LEU A 160 -1.54 -10.39 -11.37
C LEU A 160 -1.22 -11.32 -10.18
N ASN A 161 -0.33 -12.31 -10.32
CA ASN A 161 0.06 -13.18 -9.20
C ASN A 161 0.73 -12.42 -8.06
N ARG A 162 1.21 -11.19 -8.33
CA ARG A 162 1.85 -10.29 -7.37
C ARG A 162 0.93 -9.17 -6.88
N ASP A 163 -0.34 -9.14 -7.33
CA ASP A 163 -1.34 -8.20 -6.85
C ASP A 163 -1.96 -8.73 -5.55
N PHE A 164 -1.23 -8.57 -4.45
CA PHE A 164 -1.59 -9.17 -3.17
C PHE A 164 -2.85 -8.52 -2.57
N ASP A 165 -3.75 -9.36 -2.05
CA ASP A 165 -4.80 -8.91 -1.13
C ASP A 165 -4.17 -8.31 0.12
N LEU A 166 -4.59 -7.09 0.46
CA LEU A 166 -4.10 -6.33 1.59
C LEU A 166 -4.97 -6.55 2.82
N ALA A 167 -4.33 -6.51 3.98
CA ALA A 167 -4.98 -6.63 5.27
C ALA A 167 -4.76 -5.39 6.14
N ALA A 168 -5.55 -5.29 7.20
CA ALA A 168 -5.39 -4.26 8.22
C ALA A 168 -3.94 -4.18 8.73
N ASN A 169 -3.42 -2.96 8.86
CA ASN A 169 -2.06 -2.62 9.28
C ASN A 169 -0.95 -2.94 8.28
N ASP A 170 -1.26 -3.43 7.08
CA ASP A 170 -0.26 -3.50 6.01
C ASP A 170 0.18 -2.07 5.60
N VAL A 171 1.43 -1.96 5.16
CA VAL A 171 2.02 -0.71 4.67
C VAL A 171 2.47 -0.90 3.24
N VAL A 172 1.93 -0.10 2.34
CA VAL A 172 2.38 0.02 0.96
C VAL A 172 3.29 1.24 0.88
N PHE A 173 4.55 1.05 0.52
CA PHE A 173 5.52 2.12 0.40
C PHE A 173 6.06 2.19 -1.02
N VAL A 174 5.83 3.31 -1.71
CA VAL A 174 6.38 3.55 -3.05
C VAL A 174 7.68 4.35 -2.91
N GLU A 175 8.79 3.76 -3.34
CA GLU A 175 10.08 4.43 -3.28
C GLU A 175 10.16 5.58 -4.30
N ARG A 176 11.12 6.48 -4.09
CA ARG A 176 11.46 7.46 -5.13
C ARG A 176 12.09 6.73 -6.30
N ALA A 177 11.81 7.20 -7.50
CA ALA A 177 12.47 6.69 -8.69
C ALA A 177 13.98 6.79 -8.56
N PRO A 178 14.72 5.77 -9.01
CA PRO A 178 16.17 5.84 -9.02
C PRO A 178 16.61 7.02 -9.88
N ARG A 179 17.77 7.60 -9.54
CA ARG A 179 18.28 8.80 -10.21
C ARG A 179 19.75 8.61 -10.57
N ILE A 180 20.17 9.27 -11.63
CA ILE A 180 21.56 9.44 -12.01
C ILE A 180 21.90 10.91 -12.05
N TYR A 181 23.20 11.21 -12.04
CA TYR A 181 23.72 12.56 -12.08
C TYR A 181 24.55 12.72 -13.34
N ILE A 182 24.34 13.78 -14.10
CA ILE A 182 25.13 14.10 -15.28
C ILE A 182 25.77 15.48 -15.13
N TYR A 183 27.06 15.61 -15.45
CA TYR A 183 27.78 16.88 -15.39
C TYR A 183 29.02 16.89 -16.30
N GLY A 184 29.63 18.07 -16.44
CA GLY A 184 30.72 18.33 -17.37
C GLY A 184 30.20 18.99 -18.65
N GLU A 185 30.73 18.61 -19.79
CA GLU A 185 30.40 19.19 -21.10
C GLU A 185 29.09 18.66 -21.70
N VAL A 186 28.00 18.84 -20.94
CA VAL A 186 26.61 18.53 -21.32
C VAL A 186 25.76 19.81 -21.26
N GLN A 187 24.77 19.95 -22.13
CA GLN A 187 23.95 21.17 -22.23
C GLN A 187 23.15 21.47 -20.95
N ARG A 188 22.62 20.43 -20.28
CA ARG A 188 21.82 20.52 -19.06
C ARG A 188 22.38 19.57 -18.00
N PRO A 189 23.42 19.98 -17.27
CA PRO A 189 23.93 19.20 -16.14
C PRO A 189 22.89 19.17 -15.01
N GLY A 190 22.82 18.06 -14.29
CA GLY A 190 21.89 17.91 -13.17
C GLY A 190 21.52 16.47 -12.85
N VAL A 191 20.42 16.34 -12.11
CA VAL A 191 19.85 15.05 -11.73
C VAL A 191 18.86 14.62 -12.80
N ILE A 192 18.95 13.37 -13.22
CA ILE A 192 18.05 12.76 -14.20
C ILE A 192 17.39 11.54 -13.56
N ARG A 193 16.08 11.39 -13.78
CA ARG A 193 15.35 10.17 -13.41
C ARG A 193 15.89 9.00 -14.23
N LEU A 194 16.25 7.92 -13.56
CA LEU A 194 16.70 6.70 -14.21
C LEU A 194 15.49 5.90 -14.67
N GLU A 195 15.36 5.73 -15.98
CA GLU A 195 14.35 4.88 -16.59
C GLU A 195 14.84 3.43 -16.72
N ARG A 196 13.90 2.50 -16.98
CA ARG A 196 14.24 1.09 -17.22
C ARG A 196 15.18 0.95 -18.40
N SER A 197 16.25 0.18 -18.21
CA SER A 197 17.25 -0.08 -19.24
C SER A 197 17.84 1.18 -19.86
N MET A 198 17.93 2.27 -19.07
CA MET A 198 18.45 3.54 -19.55
C MET A 198 19.93 3.47 -19.86
N THR A 199 20.30 3.88 -21.07
CA THR A 199 21.70 3.90 -21.54
C THR A 199 22.37 5.24 -21.31
N VAL A 200 23.70 5.27 -21.40
CA VAL A 200 24.50 6.50 -21.40
C VAL A 200 24.02 7.48 -22.49
N LEU A 201 23.75 7.00 -23.70
CA LEU A 201 23.26 7.85 -24.80
C LEU A 201 21.90 8.49 -24.48
N GLN A 202 20.99 7.74 -23.86
CA GLN A 202 19.70 8.27 -23.44
C GLN A 202 19.87 9.32 -22.33
N ALA A 203 20.79 9.10 -21.38
CA ALA A 203 21.11 10.09 -20.35
C ALA A 203 21.73 11.37 -20.92
N LEU A 204 22.66 11.26 -21.88
CA LEU A 204 23.19 12.42 -22.60
C LEU A 204 22.06 13.17 -23.30
N SER A 205 21.16 12.46 -23.98
CA SER A 205 20.02 13.04 -24.70
C SER A 205 19.06 13.77 -23.74
N ALA A 206 18.75 13.16 -22.59
CA ALA A 206 17.96 13.78 -21.53
C ALA A 206 18.65 15.02 -20.93
N GLY A 207 19.98 14.99 -20.83
CA GLY A 207 20.83 16.14 -20.51
C GLY A 207 20.93 17.19 -21.63
N GLY A 208 20.20 17.04 -22.74
CA GLY A 208 20.22 18.00 -23.86
C GLY A 208 21.39 17.82 -24.84
N GLY A 209 22.16 16.74 -24.71
CA GLY A 209 23.31 16.43 -25.56
C GLY A 209 24.60 17.09 -25.09
N LEU A 210 25.67 16.90 -25.86
CA LEU A 210 26.99 17.46 -25.58
C LEU A 210 27.02 18.98 -25.84
N THR A 211 27.88 19.70 -25.12
CA THR A 211 28.26 21.06 -25.51
C THR A 211 29.16 21.03 -26.75
N GLN A 212 29.45 22.19 -27.33
CA GLN A 212 30.43 22.30 -28.43
C GLN A 212 31.84 21.87 -28.02
N ARG A 213 32.13 21.85 -26.72
CA ARG A 213 33.42 21.44 -26.15
C ARG A 213 33.41 19.99 -25.68
N GLY A 214 32.25 19.33 -25.63
CA GLY A 214 32.11 17.96 -25.16
C GLY A 214 32.61 16.93 -26.18
N THR A 215 32.98 15.76 -25.69
CA THR A 215 33.38 14.62 -26.54
C THR A 215 32.75 13.31 -26.09
N GLU A 216 32.30 12.52 -27.06
CA GLU A 216 31.78 11.16 -26.83
C GLU A 216 32.88 10.22 -26.32
N ARG A 217 34.14 10.42 -26.70
CA ARG A 217 35.27 9.58 -26.26
C ARG A 217 35.66 9.81 -24.80
N GLY A 218 35.18 10.90 -24.21
CA GLY A 218 35.56 11.35 -22.87
C GLY A 218 34.52 11.05 -21.80
N ILE A 219 33.49 10.25 -22.10
CA ILE A 219 32.41 9.96 -21.17
C ILE A 219 32.87 8.91 -20.14
N ARG A 220 32.61 9.19 -18.87
CA ARG A 220 32.93 8.29 -17.75
C ARG A 220 31.75 8.11 -16.84
N ILE A 221 31.49 6.86 -16.44
CA ILE A 221 30.56 6.54 -15.35
C ILE A 221 31.39 6.42 -14.07
N LYS A 222 31.04 7.19 -13.05
CA LYS A 222 31.52 7.00 -11.68
C LYS A 222 30.43 6.27 -10.91
N ARG A 223 30.68 5.01 -10.58
CA ARG A 223 29.71 4.10 -9.94
C ARG A 223 30.24 3.65 -8.59
N ARG A 224 29.38 3.64 -7.57
CA ARG A 224 29.73 3.03 -6.28
C ARG A 224 29.56 1.52 -6.38
N GLY A 225 30.64 0.78 -6.15
CA GLY A 225 30.62 -0.67 -6.06
C GLY A 225 29.91 -1.16 -4.80
N ALA A 226 29.58 -2.45 -4.75
CA ALA A 226 28.99 -3.08 -3.57
C ALA A 226 29.90 -3.01 -2.32
N ASP A 227 31.21 -2.85 -2.54
CA ASP A 227 32.23 -2.62 -1.50
C ASP A 227 32.29 -1.17 -1.01
N GLY A 228 31.40 -0.30 -1.51
CA GLY A 228 31.34 1.13 -1.20
C GLY A 228 32.40 1.96 -1.90
N LYS A 229 33.33 1.37 -2.67
CA LYS A 229 34.38 2.10 -3.37
C LYS A 229 33.86 2.69 -4.69
N LEU A 230 34.43 3.82 -5.08
CA LEU A 230 34.11 4.45 -6.34
C LEU A 230 34.90 3.79 -7.47
N GLN A 231 34.19 3.26 -8.46
CA GLN A 231 34.75 2.73 -9.70
C GLN A 231 34.53 3.74 -10.81
N ILE A 232 35.56 3.95 -11.63
CA ILE A 232 35.49 4.83 -12.81
C ILE A 232 35.56 3.92 -14.04
N ILE A 233 34.52 3.98 -14.85
CA ILE A 233 34.34 3.17 -16.05
C ILE A 233 34.35 4.13 -17.24
N ASP A 234 35.20 3.89 -18.23
CA ASP A 234 35.12 4.59 -19.52
C ASP A 234 33.88 4.05 -20.27
N ALA A 235 32.94 4.93 -20.58
CA ALA A 235 31.58 4.55 -20.91
C ALA A 235 31.37 4.44 -22.43
N GLN A 236 30.60 3.44 -22.85
CA GLN A 236 30.05 3.32 -24.20
C GLN A 236 28.62 3.85 -24.25
N HIS A 237 28.11 4.15 -25.44
CA HIS A 237 26.78 4.73 -25.64
C HIS A 237 25.64 3.81 -25.19
N ASP A 238 25.83 2.50 -25.32
CA ASP A 238 24.90 1.43 -25.00
C ASP A 238 25.03 0.90 -23.56
N ASP A 239 26.04 1.37 -22.81
CA ASP A 239 26.22 0.98 -21.41
C ASP A 239 24.99 1.36 -20.59
N LEU A 240 24.50 0.38 -19.81
CA LEU A 240 23.37 0.56 -18.91
C LEU A 240 23.78 1.30 -17.64
N LEU A 241 22.97 2.28 -17.29
CA LEU A 241 23.09 3.04 -16.06
C LEU A 241 22.38 2.35 -14.90
N LYS A 242 22.88 2.59 -13.70
CA LYS A 242 22.37 2.11 -12.42
C LYS A 242 22.03 3.28 -11.53
N SER A 243 21.23 3.02 -10.48
CA SER A 243 20.92 4.03 -9.48
C SER A 243 22.19 4.66 -8.92
N ASP A 244 22.16 5.96 -8.76
CA ASP A 244 23.21 6.81 -8.21
C ASP A 244 24.51 6.85 -9.02
N ASP A 245 24.47 6.38 -10.27
CA ASP A 245 25.57 6.60 -11.21
C ASP A 245 25.77 8.08 -11.48
N VAL A 246 27.04 8.44 -11.64
CA VAL A 246 27.46 9.80 -11.95
C VAL A 246 28.16 9.78 -13.32
N VAL A 247 27.47 10.26 -14.35
CA VAL A 247 27.96 10.40 -15.72
C VAL A 247 28.73 11.72 -15.84
N TYR A 248 30.01 11.62 -16.18
CA TYR A 248 30.90 12.76 -16.40
C TYR A 248 31.28 12.85 -17.87
N VAL A 249 31.03 14.01 -18.48
CA VAL A 249 31.44 14.30 -19.85
C VAL A 249 32.66 15.22 -19.82
N LYS A 250 33.79 14.74 -20.34
CA LYS A 250 35.00 15.55 -20.47
C LYS A 250 34.90 16.55 -21.62
N GLU A 251 35.70 17.60 -21.49
CA GLU A 251 36.09 18.45 -22.60
C GLU A 251 36.95 17.70 -23.62
N SER A 252 36.72 18.01 -24.90
CA SER A 252 37.51 17.61 -26.04
C SER A 252 38.79 18.42 -26.08
N TRP A 253 39.92 17.72 -26.06
CA TRP A 253 41.22 18.31 -26.36
C TRP A 253 41.43 18.14 -27.87
N PHE A 254 41.73 19.24 -28.55
CA PHE A 254 41.89 19.34 -30.01
C PHE A 254 42.72 18.21 -30.62
#